data_AF-A0A4W3IS29-F1
#
_entry.id   AF-A0A4W3IS29-F1
#
_cell.length_a   1.000
_cell.length_b   1.000
_cell.length_c   1.000
_cell.angle_alpha   90.00
_cell.angle_beta   90.00
_cell.angle_gamma   90.00
#
_symmetry.space_group_name_H-M   'P 1'
#
loop_
_entity.id
_entity.type
_entity.pdbx_description
1 polymer ?
#
loop_
_entity_poly.entity_id
_entity_poly.type
_entity_poly.pdbx_seq_one_letter_code
_entity_poly.pdbx_strand_id
1 'polypeptide(L)'
;MKLQLFIQEVNNAIEETSHQALQNMPRALRDVEALKQEASFLKDQMILVKEDIRKFEQETAQSMQVLVEIDEVKSRMQAAADALQEADKWSTLSADIEETFKTQDVATISAKLTSMQSSLAMLADTPDYSEKCVHLEALKNRLEALASPQIVAAFNSQSVEQAKLFVKVFVEIDRRPQLLTYYYKCHKGQLLCVWQELAQSETRLEHQLTEFYDTLLATWHTQLQWTNQVFQNASEIVTVLQIQTLSALVPSVPVYLSTALERASSEDKLSLLLDLHASTTHFAKSLEAAMLPHLGEMNLLKVTELVTAVAEPYQPYLLQYGELEEVFLLIQISAVPLERGELLDCVQELSQSVSKLFSLASGAVDRCLKLTDGLGACGLLKALKALFSKYVSDFSTTLQSIRKKCRLQDTPSASLFQEDWTAFQSCVRIIATCGELLRQCGDFEQQLSNRLLTSGSKYLSDAYSPRSLGAGPEPGGKVGARNPWQEYNYLQRGNPSLYGSLLDLLYTLKEKGTGNKQLLGEQRGALTRLNQQAYQLAFDSVFLPIQRQLHLVPKMEAWSSGSAGETMTDDLPTFSLSPLEYINYLSNVMDALGLQPSRALQQVSSLLRAKPEEVRQAAKGLPRRLSSAVIAMRCLDY
;
A
#
# COMPACT_ATOMS: atom_id res chain seq x y z
N MET A 1 -8.58 -85.27 -104.42
CA MET A 1 -9.77 -84.42 -104.61
C MET A 1 -9.90 -83.33 -103.54
N LYS A 2 -9.97 -83.62 -102.22
CA LYS A 2 -10.08 -82.56 -101.18
C LYS A 2 -8.84 -81.63 -101.03
N LEU A 3 -7.62 -82.15 -101.16
CA LEU A 3 -6.39 -81.35 -100.99
C LEU A 3 -6.13 -80.38 -102.17
N GLN A 4 -6.48 -80.78 -103.40
CA GLN A 4 -6.35 -79.95 -104.60
C GLN A 4 -7.33 -78.76 -104.60
N LEU A 5 -8.56 -78.94 -104.09
CA LEU A 5 -9.53 -77.86 -103.97
C LEU A 5 -9.11 -76.81 -102.92
N PHE A 6 -8.57 -77.23 -101.77
CA PHE A 6 -8.07 -76.29 -100.74
C PHE A 6 -6.85 -75.50 -101.21
N ILE A 7 -5.90 -76.14 -101.90
CA ILE A 7 -4.73 -75.44 -102.45
C ILE A 7 -5.16 -74.43 -103.52
N GLN A 8 -6.18 -74.76 -104.32
CA GLN A 8 -6.68 -73.87 -105.36
C GLN A 8 -7.53 -72.71 -104.81
N GLU A 9 -8.29 -72.92 -103.74
CA GLU A 9 -8.96 -71.83 -102.99
C GLU A 9 -7.96 -70.91 -102.30
N VAL A 10 -6.89 -71.46 -101.68
CA VAL A 10 -5.82 -70.64 -101.06
C VAL A 10 -5.03 -69.90 -102.13
N ASN A 11 -4.68 -70.53 -103.25
CA ASN A 11 -3.99 -69.84 -104.36
C ASN A 11 -4.87 -68.77 -104.99
N ASN A 12 -6.17 -69.02 -105.19
CA ASN A 12 -7.07 -67.99 -105.71
C ASN A 12 -7.25 -66.85 -104.71
N ALA A 13 -7.38 -67.13 -103.41
CA ALA A 13 -7.48 -66.08 -102.39
C ALA A 13 -6.16 -65.28 -102.25
N ILE A 14 -5.00 -65.94 -102.37
CA ILE A 14 -3.69 -65.28 -102.41
C ILE A 14 -3.54 -64.47 -103.69
N GLU A 15 -3.93 -64.98 -104.85
CA GLU A 15 -3.88 -64.23 -106.11
C GLU A 15 -4.84 -63.05 -106.10
N GLU A 16 -6.04 -63.19 -105.55
CA GLU A 16 -7.04 -62.12 -105.45
C GLU A 16 -6.61 -61.04 -104.46
N THR A 17 -6.09 -61.43 -103.28
CA THR A 17 -5.53 -60.47 -102.30
C THR A 17 -4.22 -59.84 -102.79
N SER A 18 -3.37 -60.59 -103.51
CA SER A 18 -2.15 -60.07 -104.13
C SER A 18 -2.48 -59.11 -105.27
N HIS A 19 -3.45 -59.41 -106.12
CA HIS A 19 -3.90 -58.49 -107.17
C HIS A 19 -4.56 -57.24 -106.58
N GLN A 20 -5.38 -57.36 -105.52
CA GLN A 20 -5.93 -56.20 -104.82
C GLN A 20 -4.82 -55.38 -104.14
N ALA A 21 -3.82 -56.02 -103.53
CA ALA A 21 -2.66 -55.33 -102.96
C ALA A 21 -1.85 -54.62 -104.05
N LEU A 22 -1.54 -55.28 -105.16
CA LEU A 22 -0.83 -54.72 -106.32
C LEU A 22 -1.60 -53.58 -106.99
N GLN A 23 -2.94 -53.63 -107.01
CA GLN A 23 -3.76 -52.53 -107.53
C GLN A 23 -3.85 -51.34 -106.56
N ASN A 24 -3.84 -51.59 -105.25
CA ASN A 24 -3.96 -50.54 -104.23
C ASN A 24 -2.60 -49.91 -103.85
N MET A 25 -1.49 -50.62 -104.04
CA MET A 25 -0.13 -50.17 -103.69
C MET A 25 0.32 -48.89 -104.41
N PRO A 26 0.01 -48.67 -105.72
CA PRO A 26 0.30 -47.39 -106.40
C PRO A 26 -0.50 -46.21 -105.85
N ARG A 27 -1.70 -46.47 -105.31
CA ARG A 27 -2.54 -45.45 -104.67
C ARG A 27 -1.99 -45.12 -103.29
N ALA A 28 -1.66 -46.13 -102.48
CA ALA A 28 -1.02 -45.93 -101.18
C ALA A 28 0.35 -45.23 -101.31
N LEU A 29 1.17 -45.57 -102.31
CA LEU A 29 2.44 -44.87 -102.59
C LEU A 29 2.20 -43.41 -102.99
N ARG A 30 1.19 -43.12 -103.82
CA ARG A 30 0.82 -41.74 -104.15
C ARG A 30 0.31 -40.97 -102.93
N ASP A 31 -0.51 -41.59 -102.11
CA ASP A 31 -1.03 -40.97 -100.88
C ASP A 31 0.11 -40.71 -99.88
N VAL A 32 1.09 -41.63 -99.75
CA VAL A 32 2.29 -41.42 -98.92
C VAL A 32 3.20 -40.32 -99.47
N GLU A 33 3.41 -40.26 -100.79
CA GLU A 33 4.21 -39.18 -101.40
C GLU A 33 3.50 -37.82 -101.26
N ALA A 34 2.16 -37.78 -101.41
CA ALA A 34 1.36 -36.59 -101.17
C ALA A 34 1.43 -36.15 -99.70
N LEU A 35 1.27 -37.08 -98.75
CA LEU A 35 1.35 -36.81 -97.32
C LEU A 35 2.75 -36.38 -96.90
N LYS A 36 3.80 -36.92 -97.52
CA LYS A 36 5.18 -36.47 -97.37
C LYS A 36 5.38 -35.06 -97.92
N GLN A 37 4.81 -34.74 -99.07
CA GLN A 37 4.85 -33.38 -99.63
C GLN A 37 4.09 -32.39 -98.73
N GLU A 38 2.87 -32.72 -98.30
CA GLU A 38 2.09 -31.91 -97.37
C GLU A 38 2.80 -31.75 -96.01
N ALA A 39 3.41 -32.81 -95.47
CA ALA A 39 4.18 -32.74 -94.24
C ALA A 39 5.46 -31.90 -94.41
N SER A 40 6.13 -31.97 -95.55
CA SER A 40 7.28 -31.10 -95.85
C SER A 40 6.85 -29.64 -95.97
N PHE A 41 5.74 -29.37 -96.64
CA PHE A 41 5.18 -28.03 -96.77
C PHE A 41 4.74 -27.48 -95.41
N LEU A 42 4.08 -28.28 -94.58
CA LEU A 42 3.70 -27.91 -93.23
C LEU A 42 4.94 -27.65 -92.35
N LYS A 43 5.99 -28.47 -92.48
CA LYS A 43 7.25 -28.25 -91.77
C LYS A 43 7.87 -26.92 -92.17
N ASP A 44 7.92 -26.62 -93.46
CA ASP A 44 8.46 -25.36 -93.97
C ASP A 44 7.60 -24.17 -93.48
N GLN A 45 6.27 -24.30 -93.47
CA GLN A 45 5.37 -23.30 -92.88
C GLN A 45 5.58 -23.14 -91.37
N MET A 46 5.77 -24.22 -90.61
CA MET A 46 6.03 -24.14 -89.16
C MET A 46 7.38 -23.48 -88.86
N ILE A 47 8.40 -23.69 -89.70
CA ILE A 47 9.68 -22.99 -89.56
C ILE A 47 9.48 -21.49 -89.79
N LEU A 48 8.72 -21.12 -90.82
CA LEU A 48 8.43 -19.72 -91.14
C LEU A 48 7.63 -19.04 -90.03
N VAL A 49 6.58 -19.69 -89.52
CA VAL A 49 5.79 -19.21 -88.37
C VAL A 49 6.65 -19.09 -87.11
N LYS A 50 7.57 -20.04 -86.86
CA LYS A 50 8.50 -19.96 -85.73
C LYS A 50 9.45 -18.77 -85.86
N GLU A 51 9.94 -18.49 -87.06
CA GLU A 51 10.77 -17.31 -87.32
C GLU A 51 9.98 -16.02 -87.15
N ASP A 52 8.73 -15.97 -87.61
CA ASP A 52 7.85 -14.81 -87.44
C ASP A 52 7.49 -14.57 -85.96
N ILE A 53 7.20 -15.63 -85.19
CA ILE A 53 6.98 -15.52 -83.73
C ILE A 53 8.25 -15.00 -83.04
N ARG A 54 9.43 -15.50 -83.41
CA ARG A 54 10.69 -15.05 -82.82
C ARG A 54 10.99 -13.59 -83.15
N LYS A 55 10.72 -13.16 -84.38
CA LYS A 55 10.81 -11.74 -84.78
C LYS A 55 9.81 -10.89 -84.00
N PHE A 56 8.57 -11.34 -83.89
CA PHE A 56 7.52 -10.65 -83.14
C PHE A 56 7.87 -10.53 -81.65
N GLU A 57 8.40 -11.57 -81.01
CA GLU A 57 8.88 -11.49 -79.62
C GLU A 57 10.03 -10.49 -79.47
N GLN A 58 10.98 -10.46 -80.40
CA GLN A 58 12.10 -9.50 -80.37
C GLN A 58 11.62 -8.06 -80.57
N GLU A 59 10.75 -7.81 -81.55
CA GLU A 59 10.15 -6.49 -81.80
C GLU A 59 9.25 -6.04 -80.65
N THR A 60 8.49 -6.96 -80.05
CA THR A 60 7.64 -6.68 -78.88
C THR A 60 8.48 -6.37 -77.64
N ALA A 61 9.57 -7.10 -77.40
CA ALA A 61 10.48 -6.83 -76.30
C ALA A 61 11.16 -5.45 -76.44
N GLN A 62 11.61 -5.10 -77.65
CA GLN A 62 12.17 -3.77 -77.93
C GLN A 62 11.12 -2.66 -77.76
N SER A 63 9.90 -2.87 -78.25
CA SER A 63 8.79 -1.92 -78.09
C SER A 63 8.39 -1.74 -76.62
N MET A 64 8.37 -2.83 -75.85
CA MET A 64 8.08 -2.80 -74.41
C MET A 64 9.17 -2.04 -73.64
N GLN A 65 10.43 -2.23 -74.00
CA GLN A 65 11.55 -1.50 -73.38
C GLN A 65 11.44 0.01 -73.63
N VAL A 66 11.11 0.42 -74.86
CA VAL A 66 10.86 1.82 -75.20
C VAL A 66 9.66 2.37 -74.43
N LEU A 67 8.58 1.59 -74.24
CA LEU A 67 7.43 2.02 -73.44
C LEU A 67 7.79 2.23 -71.97
N VAL A 68 8.65 1.39 -71.38
CA VAL A 68 9.15 1.57 -70.00
C VAL A 68 9.99 2.84 -69.89
N GLU A 69 10.89 3.08 -70.85
CA GLU A 69 11.69 4.31 -70.87
C GLU A 69 10.81 5.57 -71.02
N ILE A 70 9.78 5.52 -71.87
CA ILE A 70 8.80 6.60 -72.03
C ILE A 70 7.99 6.82 -70.75
N ASP A 71 7.56 5.76 -70.07
CA ASP A 71 6.82 5.87 -68.81
C ASP A 71 7.70 6.47 -67.70
N GLU A 72 8.98 6.08 -67.64
CA GLU A 72 9.94 6.65 -66.69
C GLU A 72 10.22 8.13 -66.98
N VAL A 73 10.34 8.52 -68.24
CA VAL A 73 10.45 9.94 -68.64
C VAL A 73 9.17 10.68 -68.28
N LYS A 74 8.00 10.12 -68.61
CA LYS A 74 6.69 10.72 -68.30
C LYS A 74 6.49 10.91 -66.80
N SER A 75 6.82 9.92 -65.98
CA SER A 75 6.74 9.98 -64.52
C SER A 75 7.62 11.09 -63.96
N ARG A 76 8.88 11.18 -64.43
CA ARG A 76 9.79 12.27 -64.07
C ARG A 76 9.27 13.64 -64.53
N MET A 77 8.73 13.73 -65.73
CA MET A 77 8.17 14.98 -66.27
C MET A 77 6.94 15.43 -65.49
N GLN A 78 6.08 14.49 -65.09
CA GLN A 78 4.90 14.75 -64.26
C GLN A 78 5.33 15.27 -62.88
N ALA A 79 6.27 14.59 -62.22
CA ALA A 79 6.80 15.03 -60.94
C ALA A 79 7.44 16.43 -61.01
N ALA A 80 8.19 16.73 -62.08
CA ALA A 80 8.78 18.05 -62.30
C ALA A 80 7.71 19.13 -62.58
N ALA A 81 6.67 18.81 -63.37
CA ALA A 81 5.57 19.74 -63.64
C ALA A 81 4.78 20.06 -62.37
N ASP A 82 4.47 19.05 -61.56
CA ASP A 82 3.77 19.20 -60.28
C ASP A 82 4.62 20.03 -59.31
N ALA A 83 5.93 19.77 -59.21
CA ALA A 83 6.85 20.56 -58.38
C ALA A 83 6.97 22.03 -58.83
N LEU A 84 7.04 22.29 -60.14
CA LEU A 84 7.06 23.66 -60.67
C LEU A 84 5.75 24.39 -60.40
N GLN A 85 4.61 23.70 -60.52
CA GLN A 85 3.31 24.26 -60.21
C GLN A 85 3.20 24.63 -58.71
N GLU A 86 3.71 23.79 -57.82
CA GLU A 86 3.75 24.09 -56.38
C GLU A 86 4.77 25.20 -56.03
N ALA A 87 5.87 25.31 -56.78
CA ALA A 87 6.82 26.41 -56.61
C ALA A 87 6.20 27.76 -57.00
N ASP A 88 5.44 27.81 -58.09
CA ASP A 88 4.72 29.01 -58.54
C ASP A 88 3.60 29.40 -57.56
N LYS A 89 2.84 28.40 -57.08
CA LYS A 89 1.86 28.59 -55.99
C LYS A 89 2.51 29.16 -54.74
N TRP A 90 3.65 28.62 -54.31
CA TRP A 90 4.39 29.14 -53.16
C TRP A 90 4.79 30.60 -53.35
N SER A 91 5.35 30.95 -54.52
CA SER A 91 5.77 32.33 -54.82
C SER A 91 4.58 33.30 -54.77
N THR A 92 3.44 32.90 -55.33
CA THR A 92 2.21 33.70 -55.31
C THR A 92 1.68 33.87 -53.90
N LEU A 93 1.58 32.78 -53.13
CA LEU A 93 1.11 32.82 -51.74
C LEU A 93 2.03 33.64 -50.85
N SER A 94 3.35 33.54 -51.04
CA SER A 94 4.35 34.31 -50.30
C SER A 94 4.30 35.81 -50.58
N ALA A 95 3.90 36.22 -51.80
CA ALA A 95 3.70 37.63 -52.12
C ALA A 95 2.42 38.18 -51.47
N ASP A 96 1.35 37.39 -51.50
CA ASP A 96 0.03 37.81 -51.01
C ASP A 96 -0.13 37.71 -49.49
N ILE A 97 0.72 36.94 -48.80
CA ILE A 97 0.55 36.65 -47.37
C ILE A 97 0.60 37.92 -46.52
N GLU A 98 1.51 38.85 -46.84
CA GLU A 98 1.66 40.12 -46.12
C GLU A 98 0.42 41.02 -46.24
N GLU A 99 -0.27 40.98 -47.38
CA GLU A 99 -1.53 41.70 -47.55
C GLU A 99 -2.63 41.06 -46.69
N THR A 100 -2.70 39.74 -46.64
CA THR A 100 -3.68 39.06 -45.79
C THR A 100 -3.46 39.25 -44.30
N PHE A 101 -2.21 39.36 -43.84
CA PHE A 101 -1.93 39.70 -42.45
C PHE A 101 -2.48 41.08 -42.03
N LYS A 102 -2.67 42.01 -42.98
CA LYS A 102 -3.29 43.32 -42.69
C LYS A 102 -4.79 43.22 -42.40
N THR A 103 -5.47 42.18 -42.88
CA THR A 103 -6.90 41.98 -42.63
C THR A 103 -7.22 41.60 -41.19
N GLN A 104 -6.22 41.12 -40.43
CA GLN A 104 -6.33 40.62 -39.05
C GLN A 104 -7.33 39.47 -38.85
N ASP A 105 -7.85 38.88 -39.92
CA ASP A 105 -8.75 37.73 -39.84
C ASP A 105 -7.94 36.42 -39.76
N VAL A 106 -8.00 35.81 -38.58
CA VAL A 106 -7.23 34.61 -38.22
C VAL A 106 -7.59 33.41 -39.12
N ALA A 107 -8.86 33.28 -39.53
CA ALA A 107 -9.31 32.15 -40.33
C ALA A 107 -8.76 32.22 -41.76
N THR A 108 -8.85 33.38 -42.41
CA THR A 108 -8.33 33.56 -43.78
C THR A 108 -6.81 33.48 -43.84
N ILE A 109 -6.11 34.02 -42.85
CA ILE A 109 -4.65 33.90 -42.75
C ILE A 109 -4.26 32.42 -42.57
N SER A 110 -4.96 31.66 -41.72
CA SER A 110 -4.67 30.24 -41.51
C SER A 110 -4.83 29.41 -42.78
N ALA A 111 -5.90 29.62 -43.55
CA ALA A 111 -6.14 28.90 -44.80
C ALA A 111 -5.01 29.14 -45.82
N LYS A 112 -4.48 30.36 -45.91
CA LYS A 112 -3.31 30.66 -46.75
C LYS A 112 -2.04 29.97 -46.24
N LEU A 113 -1.80 29.94 -44.93
CA LEU A 113 -0.65 29.25 -44.36
C LEU A 113 -0.72 27.73 -44.57
N THR A 114 -1.90 27.12 -44.49
CA THR A 114 -2.09 25.69 -44.76
C THR A 114 -1.85 25.38 -46.24
N SER A 115 -2.30 26.26 -47.14
CA SER A 115 -1.96 26.16 -48.57
C SER A 115 -0.44 26.21 -48.79
N MET A 116 0.24 27.17 -48.15
CA MET A 116 1.71 27.26 -48.18
C MET A 116 2.39 26.01 -47.60
N GLN A 117 1.88 25.43 -46.52
CA GLN A 117 2.37 24.15 -45.97
C GLN A 117 2.27 23.01 -46.98
N SER A 118 1.15 22.90 -47.68
CA SER A 118 0.95 21.84 -48.69
C SER A 118 1.88 22.00 -49.89
N SER A 119 2.07 23.24 -50.37
CA SER A 119 3.02 23.52 -51.46
C SER A 119 4.45 23.26 -51.02
N LEU A 120 4.82 23.60 -49.79
CA LEU A 120 6.16 23.35 -49.26
C LEU A 120 6.47 21.86 -49.12
N ALA A 121 5.51 21.03 -48.73
CA ALA A 121 5.70 19.57 -48.62
C ALA A 121 6.10 18.92 -49.95
N MET A 122 5.64 19.45 -51.09
CA MET A 122 6.00 18.97 -52.43
C MET A 122 7.34 19.51 -52.94
N LEU A 123 7.96 20.47 -52.24
CA LEU A 123 9.20 21.16 -52.62
C LEU A 123 10.42 20.70 -51.82
N ALA A 124 10.35 19.54 -51.16
CA ALA A 124 11.39 18.99 -50.29
C ALA A 124 12.76 18.87 -50.96
N ASP A 125 12.79 18.60 -52.28
CA ASP A 125 14.03 18.41 -53.05
C ASP A 125 14.64 19.72 -53.57
N THR A 126 14.09 20.89 -53.21
CA THR A 126 14.64 22.19 -53.62
C THR A 126 15.79 22.65 -52.71
N PRO A 127 16.86 23.26 -53.24
CA PRO A 127 18.02 23.68 -52.45
C PRO A 127 17.66 24.72 -51.37
N ASP A 128 16.66 25.56 -51.63
CA ASP A 128 16.22 26.64 -50.73
C ASP A 128 15.11 26.18 -49.75
N TYR A 129 14.87 24.87 -49.64
CA TYR A 129 13.81 24.30 -48.81
C TYR A 129 13.93 24.72 -47.33
N SER A 130 15.17 24.77 -46.81
CA SER A 130 15.44 25.18 -45.43
C SER A 130 15.02 26.63 -45.15
N GLU A 131 15.31 27.55 -46.05
CA GLU A 131 14.92 28.96 -45.93
C GLU A 131 13.40 29.14 -45.98
N LYS A 132 12.73 28.39 -46.88
CA LYS A 132 11.27 28.39 -46.99
C LYS A 132 10.60 27.84 -45.72
N CYS A 133 11.17 26.82 -45.09
CA CYS A 133 10.70 26.30 -43.80
C CYS A 133 10.76 27.38 -42.71
N VAL A 134 11.91 28.05 -42.58
CA VAL A 134 12.10 29.14 -41.60
C VAL A 134 11.11 30.27 -41.84
N HIS A 135 10.88 30.65 -43.09
CA HIS A 135 9.90 31.68 -43.44
C HIS A 135 8.48 31.29 -43.03
N LEU A 136 8.07 30.05 -43.34
CA LEU A 136 6.75 29.53 -42.95
C LEU A 136 6.57 29.51 -41.42
N GLU A 137 7.59 29.08 -40.70
CA GLU A 137 7.58 29.08 -39.23
C GLU A 137 7.47 30.49 -38.65
N ALA A 138 8.15 31.47 -39.24
CA ALA A 138 8.05 32.87 -38.84
C ALA A 138 6.62 33.42 -39.05
N LEU A 139 5.98 33.09 -40.18
CA LEU A 139 4.59 33.47 -40.46
C LEU A 139 3.62 32.79 -39.48
N LYS A 140 3.80 31.50 -39.16
CA LYS A 140 3.02 30.79 -38.14
C LYS A 140 3.16 31.45 -36.77
N ASN A 141 4.38 31.81 -36.35
CA ASN A 141 4.64 32.52 -35.09
C ASN A 141 3.94 33.88 -35.05
N ARG A 142 3.90 34.61 -36.18
CA ARG A 142 3.19 35.90 -36.29
C ARG A 142 1.68 35.73 -36.17
N LEU A 143 1.10 34.70 -36.78
CA LEU A 143 -0.32 34.37 -36.60
C LEU A 143 -0.63 34.01 -35.14
N GLU A 144 0.22 33.20 -34.50
CA GLU A 144 0.09 32.84 -33.08
C GLU A 144 0.12 34.08 -32.17
N ALA A 145 1.03 35.02 -32.42
CA ALA A 145 1.11 36.28 -31.68
C ALA A 145 -0.14 37.16 -31.86
N LEU A 146 -0.69 37.24 -33.07
CA LEU A 146 -1.94 37.97 -33.34
C LEU A 146 -3.16 37.33 -32.67
N ALA A 147 -3.24 35.99 -32.66
CA ALA A 147 -4.36 35.27 -32.07
C ALA A 147 -4.28 35.18 -30.54
N SER A 148 -3.09 35.29 -29.93
CA SER A 148 -2.87 35.09 -28.49
C SER A 148 -3.84 35.87 -27.57
N PRO A 149 -4.09 37.19 -27.75
CA PRO A 149 -5.02 37.93 -26.88
C PRO A 149 -6.47 37.45 -27.03
N GLN A 150 -6.87 37.09 -28.26
CA GLN A 150 -8.22 36.61 -28.55
C GLN A 150 -8.44 35.20 -27.99
N ILE A 151 -7.42 34.33 -28.05
CA ILE A 151 -7.42 32.98 -27.45
C ILE A 151 -7.58 33.08 -25.93
N VAL A 152 -6.80 33.94 -25.28
CA VAL A 152 -6.87 34.15 -23.82
C VAL A 152 -8.25 34.66 -23.42
N ALA A 153 -8.81 35.62 -24.16
CA ALA A 153 -10.16 36.12 -23.93
C ALA A 153 -11.23 35.04 -24.11
N ALA A 154 -11.12 34.22 -25.17
CA ALA A 154 -12.05 33.13 -25.45
C ALA A 154 -12.02 32.05 -24.36
N PHE A 155 -10.84 31.67 -23.88
CA PHE A 155 -10.71 30.68 -22.80
C PHE A 155 -11.15 31.23 -21.43
N ASN A 156 -10.85 32.49 -21.11
CA ASN A 156 -11.32 33.10 -19.86
C ASN A 156 -12.85 33.30 -19.83
N SER A 157 -13.47 33.58 -20.99
CA SER A 157 -14.93 33.70 -21.12
C SER A 157 -15.64 32.37 -21.36
N GLN A 158 -14.89 31.26 -21.46
CA GLN A 158 -15.41 29.92 -21.78
C GLN A 158 -16.28 29.87 -23.06
N SER A 159 -15.98 30.73 -24.05
CA SER A 159 -16.72 30.79 -25.32
C SER A 159 -16.41 29.58 -26.19
N VAL A 160 -17.38 28.67 -26.33
CA VAL A 160 -17.23 27.41 -27.10
C VAL A 160 -17.03 27.67 -28.59
N GLU A 161 -17.75 28.62 -29.17
CA GLU A 161 -17.69 28.89 -30.61
C GLU A 161 -16.34 29.47 -31.03
N GLN A 162 -15.84 30.46 -30.29
CA GLN A 162 -14.52 31.05 -30.55
C GLN A 162 -13.40 30.04 -30.29
N ALA A 163 -13.52 29.24 -29.22
CA ALA A 163 -12.55 28.19 -28.94
C ALA A 163 -12.49 27.13 -30.05
N LYS A 164 -13.64 26.70 -30.59
CA LYS A 164 -13.69 25.78 -31.74
C LYS A 164 -13.00 26.35 -32.99
N LEU A 165 -13.19 27.65 -33.25
CA LEU A 165 -12.51 28.33 -34.35
C LEU A 165 -10.99 28.30 -34.17
N PHE A 166 -10.49 28.66 -32.98
CA PHE A 166 -9.06 28.61 -32.70
C PHE A 166 -8.50 27.19 -32.70
N VAL A 167 -9.24 26.18 -32.22
CA VAL A 167 -8.85 24.77 -32.33
C VAL A 167 -8.68 24.37 -33.79
N LYS A 168 -9.65 24.69 -34.64
CA LYS A 168 -9.57 24.39 -36.08
C LYS A 168 -8.32 25.02 -36.69
N VAL A 169 -8.15 26.33 -36.49
CA VAL A 169 -6.99 27.08 -37.02
C VAL A 169 -5.66 26.50 -36.53
N PHE A 170 -5.52 26.24 -35.23
CA PHE A 170 -4.26 25.76 -34.66
C PHE A 170 -3.95 24.29 -34.97
N VAL A 171 -4.97 23.49 -35.30
CA VAL A 171 -4.78 22.14 -35.85
C VAL A 171 -4.31 22.25 -37.31
N GLU A 172 -4.92 23.12 -38.11
CA GLU A 172 -4.55 23.31 -39.53
C GLU A 172 -3.12 23.83 -39.73
N ILE A 173 -2.58 24.59 -38.79
CA ILE A 173 -1.18 25.10 -38.83
C ILE A 173 -0.16 24.23 -38.07
N ASP A 174 -0.55 23.05 -37.58
CA ASP A 174 0.26 22.14 -36.76
C ASP A 174 0.81 22.77 -35.45
N ARG A 175 -0.01 23.58 -34.76
CA ARG A 175 0.33 24.27 -33.50
C ARG A 175 -0.61 23.90 -32.33
N ARG A 176 -1.25 22.74 -32.38
CA ARG A 176 -2.13 22.25 -31.29
C ARG A 176 -1.47 22.27 -29.89
N PRO A 177 -0.20 21.88 -29.70
CA PRO A 177 0.44 21.91 -28.37
C PRO A 177 0.54 23.31 -27.78
N GLN A 178 0.78 24.33 -28.62
CA GLN A 178 0.84 25.73 -28.20
C GLN A 178 -0.54 26.21 -27.73
N LEU A 179 -1.60 25.89 -28.47
CA LEU A 179 -2.97 26.22 -28.07
C LEU A 179 -3.33 25.62 -26.69
N LEU A 180 -2.98 24.35 -26.47
CA LEU A 180 -3.16 23.69 -25.17
C LEU A 180 -2.37 24.40 -24.06
N THR A 181 -1.18 24.93 -24.36
CA THR A 181 -0.39 25.71 -23.40
C THR A 181 -1.12 26.98 -22.96
N TYR A 182 -1.81 27.68 -23.86
CA TYR A 182 -2.65 28.83 -23.51
C TYR A 182 -3.85 28.39 -22.64
N TYR A 183 -4.54 27.31 -23.03
CA TYR A 183 -5.64 26.75 -22.24
C TYR A 183 -5.23 26.45 -20.80
N TYR A 184 -4.09 25.74 -20.62
CA TYR A 184 -3.56 25.42 -19.30
C TYR A 184 -3.17 26.68 -18.53
N LYS A 185 -2.50 27.66 -19.16
CA LYS A 185 -2.09 28.90 -18.50
C LYS A 185 -3.29 29.69 -17.94
N CYS A 186 -4.38 29.81 -18.70
CA CYS A 186 -5.58 30.53 -18.26
C CYS A 186 -6.24 29.86 -17.06
N HIS A 187 -6.59 28.57 -17.19
CA HIS A 187 -7.35 27.86 -16.15
C HIS A 187 -6.50 27.57 -14.91
N LYS A 188 -5.22 27.22 -15.10
CA LYS A 188 -4.28 27.08 -13.98
C LYS A 188 -4.13 28.39 -13.22
N GLY A 189 -4.02 29.52 -13.92
CA GLY A 189 -3.92 30.84 -13.29
C GLY A 189 -5.08 31.13 -12.33
N GLN A 190 -6.31 30.86 -12.77
CA GLN A 190 -7.51 31.02 -11.94
C GLN A 190 -7.47 30.14 -10.69
N LEU A 191 -7.12 28.86 -10.83
CA LEU A 191 -7.03 27.92 -9.71
C LEU A 191 -5.93 28.29 -8.72
N LEU A 192 -4.79 28.79 -9.21
CA LEU A 192 -3.70 29.26 -8.36
C LEU A 192 -4.09 30.51 -7.57
N CYS A 193 -4.87 31.42 -8.15
CA CYS A 193 -5.41 32.58 -7.42
C CYS A 193 -6.32 32.13 -6.27
N VAL A 194 -7.25 31.19 -6.52
CA VAL A 194 -8.12 30.65 -5.47
C VAL A 194 -7.31 30.03 -4.34
N TRP A 195 -6.27 29.26 -4.65
CA TRP A 195 -5.40 28.70 -3.62
C TRP A 195 -4.67 29.77 -2.80
N GLN A 196 -4.17 30.82 -3.46
CA GLN A 196 -3.47 31.91 -2.77
C GLN A 196 -4.39 32.66 -1.80
N GLU A 197 -5.65 32.89 -2.17
CA GLU A 197 -6.65 33.51 -1.31
C GLU A 197 -7.00 32.60 -0.12
N LEU A 198 -7.22 31.31 -0.36
CA LEU A 198 -7.52 30.33 0.70
C LEU A 198 -6.36 30.15 1.66
N ALA A 199 -5.12 30.06 1.18
CA ALA A 199 -3.93 29.89 1.99
C ALA A 199 -3.61 31.11 2.89
N GLN A 200 -4.13 32.29 2.53
CA GLN A 200 -4.01 33.52 3.33
C GLN A 200 -5.16 33.72 4.31
N SER A 201 -6.24 32.93 4.20
CA SER A 201 -7.40 33.05 5.07
C SER A 201 -7.09 32.61 6.52
N GLU A 202 -7.88 33.10 7.48
CA GLU A 202 -7.76 32.73 8.91
C GLU A 202 -8.52 31.45 9.29
N THR A 203 -9.09 30.74 8.31
CA THR A 203 -9.82 29.50 8.56
C THR A 203 -8.89 28.37 8.98
N ARG A 204 -9.46 27.28 9.54
CA ARG A 204 -8.65 26.11 9.90
C ARG A 204 -8.01 25.51 8.63
N LEU A 205 -6.79 25.03 8.77
CA LEU A 205 -5.99 24.47 7.68
C LEU A 205 -6.70 23.32 6.95
N GLU A 206 -7.43 22.47 7.70
CA GLU A 206 -8.26 21.40 7.16
C GLU A 206 -9.35 21.90 6.19
N HIS A 207 -9.99 23.03 6.52
CA HIS A 207 -11.04 23.62 5.71
C HIS A 207 -10.47 24.27 4.45
N GLN A 208 -9.33 24.95 4.55
CA GLN A 208 -8.64 25.55 3.39
C GLN A 208 -8.32 24.50 2.32
N LEU A 209 -7.76 23.36 2.75
CA LEU A 209 -7.41 22.27 1.85
C LEU A 209 -8.65 21.61 1.24
N THR A 210 -9.69 21.40 2.05
CA THR A 210 -10.96 20.80 1.61
C THR A 210 -11.67 21.68 0.58
N GLU A 211 -11.79 22.99 0.84
CA GLU A 211 -12.44 23.95 -0.06
C GLU A 211 -11.69 24.06 -1.39
N PHE A 212 -10.36 24.05 -1.35
CA PHE A 212 -9.55 24.01 -2.56
C PHE A 212 -9.75 22.72 -3.37
N TYR A 213 -9.78 21.57 -2.71
CA TYR A 213 -10.03 20.28 -3.37
C TYR A 213 -11.43 20.15 -3.96
N ASP A 214 -12.45 20.66 -3.27
CA ASP A 214 -13.80 20.74 -3.80
C ASP A 214 -13.85 21.64 -5.05
N THR A 215 -13.11 22.76 -5.03
CA THR A 215 -12.97 23.66 -6.20
C THR A 215 -12.24 22.96 -7.35
N LEU A 216 -11.18 22.20 -7.09
CA LEU A 216 -10.48 21.43 -8.13
C LEU A 216 -11.39 20.37 -8.74
N LEU A 217 -12.19 19.67 -7.93
CA LEU A 217 -13.11 18.64 -8.38
C LEU A 217 -14.28 19.24 -9.19
N ALA A 218 -14.86 20.35 -8.73
CA ALA A 218 -15.88 21.09 -9.48
C ALA A 218 -15.32 21.58 -10.82
N THR A 219 -14.08 22.07 -10.82
CA THR A 219 -13.38 22.50 -12.03
C THR A 219 -13.12 21.32 -12.96
N TRP A 220 -12.79 20.14 -12.44
CA TRP A 220 -12.65 18.92 -13.25
C TRP A 220 -13.94 18.60 -14.00
N HIS A 221 -15.09 18.59 -13.32
CA HIS A 221 -16.39 18.28 -13.95
C HIS A 221 -16.78 19.32 -15.02
N THR A 222 -16.69 20.60 -14.67
CA THR A 222 -17.06 21.70 -15.59
C THR A 222 -16.14 21.74 -16.81
N GLN A 223 -14.83 21.61 -16.61
CA GLN A 223 -13.86 21.60 -17.70
C GLN A 223 -13.95 20.33 -18.55
N LEU A 224 -14.29 19.17 -17.98
CA LEU A 224 -14.51 17.96 -18.77
C LEU A 224 -15.71 18.13 -19.72
N GLN A 225 -16.81 18.71 -19.24
CA GLN A 225 -17.97 19.00 -20.08
C GLN A 225 -17.67 20.03 -21.17
N TRP A 226 -16.90 21.07 -20.86
CA TRP A 226 -16.52 22.11 -21.82
C TRP A 226 -15.51 21.60 -22.85
N THR A 227 -14.44 20.92 -22.41
CA THR A 227 -13.38 20.40 -23.30
C THR A 227 -13.91 19.31 -24.22
N ASN A 228 -14.89 18.51 -23.82
CA ASN A 228 -15.57 17.56 -24.71
C ASN A 228 -16.25 18.23 -25.91
N GLN A 229 -16.64 19.50 -25.80
CA GLN A 229 -17.23 20.24 -26.92
C GLN A 229 -16.18 20.84 -27.85
N VAL A 230 -14.94 21.03 -27.39
CA VAL A 230 -13.92 21.85 -28.06
C VAL A 230 -12.73 21.02 -28.56
N PHE A 231 -12.27 20.04 -27.78
CA PHE A 231 -11.07 19.25 -28.06
C PHE A 231 -11.38 17.75 -28.18
N GLN A 232 -10.51 17.03 -28.87
CA GLN A 232 -10.43 15.56 -28.81
C GLN A 232 -9.60 15.15 -27.59
N ASN A 233 -9.95 14.05 -26.92
CA ASN A 233 -9.33 13.55 -25.67
C ASN A 233 -9.47 14.53 -24.49
N ALA A 234 -10.68 15.03 -24.27
CA ALA A 234 -11.03 15.95 -23.19
C ALA A 234 -10.54 15.50 -21.80
N SER A 235 -10.71 14.21 -21.51
CA SER A 235 -10.32 13.62 -20.23
C SER A 235 -8.82 13.77 -19.95
N GLU A 236 -7.95 13.57 -20.95
CA GLU A 236 -6.49 13.71 -20.81
C GLU A 236 -6.11 15.17 -20.58
N ILE A 237 -6.73 16.09 -21.31
CA ILE A 237 -6.48 17.53 -21.16
C ILE A 237 -6.81 17.99 -19.74
N VAL A 238 -7.99 17.63 -19.22
CA VAL A 238 -8.38 18.01 -17.85
C VAL A 238 -7.48 17.34 -16.81
N THR A 239 -7.05 16.11 -17.02
CA THR A 239 -6.10 15.42 -16.14
C THR A 239 -4.75 16.15 -16.09
N VAL A 240 -4.23 16.57 -17.25
CA VAL A 240 -2.99 17.35 -17.34
C VAL A 240 -3.14 18.72 -16.68
N LEU A 241 -4.30 19.38 -16.81
CA LEU A 241 -4.59 20.62 -16.08
C LEU A 241 -4.48 20.42 -14.56
N GLN A 242 -5.06 19.36 -14.01
CA GLN A 242 -4.99 19.05 -12.58
C GLN A 242 -3.55 18.81 -12.11
N ILE A 243 -2.77 18.01 -12.85
CA ILE A 243 -1.36 17.75 -12.56
C ILE A 243 -0.56 19.06 -12.55
N GLN A 244 -0.73 19.89 -13.59
CA GLN A 244 0.00 21.16 -13.69
C GLN A 244 -0.40 22.13 -12.57
N THR A 245 -1.67 22.19 -12.20
CA THR A 245 -2.14 23.03 -11.08
C THR A 245 -1.53 22.58 -9.78
N LEU A 246 -1.64 21.29 -9.41
CA LEU A 246 -1.07 20.74 -8.18
C LEU A 246 0.45 20.94 -8.10
N SER A 247 1.16 20.78 -9.22
CA SER A 247 2.62 20.98 -9.28
C SER A 247 3.05 22.45 -9.13
N ALA A 248 2.18 23.40 -9.46
CA ALA A 248 2.48 24.84 -9.50
C ALA A 248 1.93 25.62 -8.29
N LEU A 249 1.36 24.94 -7.29
CA LEU A 249 0.82 25.59 -6.09
C LEU A 249 1.90 26.36 -5.34
N VAL A 250 1.56 27.57 -4.90
CA VAL A 250 2.40 28.42 -4.05
C VAL A 250 1.54 28.94 -2.89
N PRO A 251 1.80 28.52 -1.64
CA PRO A 251 2.76 27.49 -1.23
C PRO A 251 2.38 26.12 -1.81
N SER A 252 3.36 25.25 -2.08
CA SER A 252 3.09 23.88 -2.53
C SER A 252 2.51 23.04 -1.39
N VAL A 253 1.76 21.97 -1.69
CA VAL A 253 1.17 21.09 -0.65
C VAL A 253 2.24 20.58 0.34
N PRO A 254 3.45 20.12 -0.08
CA PRO A 254 4.49 19.72 0.88
C PRO A 254 4.94 20.85 1.81
N VAL A 255 5.11 22.08 1.29
CA VAL A 255 5.50 23.25 2.11
C VAL A 255 4.37 23.66 3.05
N TYR A 256 3.13 23.58 2.58
CA TYR A 256 1.95 23.85 3.40
C TYR A 256 1.84 22.84 4.55
N LEU A 257 2.03 21.54 4.29
CA LEU A 257 2.06 20.49 5.30
C LEU A 257 3.21 20.66 6.29
N SER A 258 4.44 20.94 5.82
CA SER A 258 5.59 21.09 6.70
C SER A 258 5.42 22.28 7.65
N THR A 259 4.98 23.44 7.12
CA THR A 259 4.75 24.63 7.94
C THR A 259 3.60 24.43 8.93
N ALA A 260 2.54 23.71 8.55
CA ALA A 260 1.44 23.35 9.45
C ALA A 260 1.93 22.46 10.61
N LEU A 261 2.70 21.42 10.30
CA LEU A 261 3.20 20.46 11.28
C LEU A 261 4.33 21.02 12.17
N GLU A 262 5.13 21.95 11.67
CA GLU A 262 6.13 22.66 12.48
C GLU A 262 5.50 23.59 13.52
N ARG A 263 4.35 24.21 13.19
CA ARG A 263 3.59 25.07 14.12
C ARG A 263 2.81 24.27 15.16
N ALA A 264 2.44 23.03 14.85
CA ALA A 264 1.67 22.18 15.75
C ALA A 264 2.51 21.69 16.94
N SER A 265 1.85 21.57 18.10
CA SER A 265 2.44 20.96 19.30
C SER A 265 2.77 19.48 19.04
N SER A 266 3.71 18.90 19.80
CA SER A 266 4.03 17.47 19.64
C SER A 266 2.83 16.54 19.93
N GLU A 267 1.82 17.02 20.66
CA GLU A 267 0.60 16.27 20.98
C GLU A 267 -0.39 16.28 19.82
N ASP A 268 -0.48 17.41 19.11
CA ASP A 268 -1.47 17.66 18.05
C ASP A 268 -0.95 17.34 16.64
N LYS A 269 0.36 17.12 16.47
CA LYS A 269 0.95 16.82 15.15
C LYS A 269 0.27 15.65 14.44
N LEU A 270 0.01 14.57 15.17
CA LEU A 270 -0.59 13.37 14.60
C LEU A 270 -2.08 13.56 14.27
N SER A 271 -2.84 14.26 15.12
CA SER A 271 -4.25 14.57 14.84
C SER A 271 -4.38 15.51 13.64
N LEU A 272 -3.58 16.57 13.58
CA LEU A 272 -3.55 17.49 12.44
C LEU A 272 -3.21 16.76 11.13
N LEU A 273 -2.21 15.87 11.16
CA LEU A 273 -1.86 15.06 9.98
C LEU A 273 -3.00 14.15 9.54
N LEU A 274 -3.73 13.54 10.48
CA LEU A 274 -4.90 12.71 10.18
C LEU A 274 -6.02 13.51 9.52
N ASP A 275 -6.29 14.71 10.00
CA ASP A 275 -7.35 15.57 9.47
C ASP A 275 -7.02 16.05 8.04
N LEU A 276 -5.79 16.52 7.81
CA LEU A 276 -5.33 16.94 6.47
C LEU A 276 -5.29 15.77 5.47
N HIS A 277 -4.82 14.60 5.92
CA HIS A 277 -4.85 13.39 5.10
C HIS A 277 -6.28 12.92 4.82
N ALA A 278 -7.21 13.05 5.77
CA ALA A 278 -8.61 12.73 5.55
C ALA A 278 -9.23 13.58 4.43
N SER A 279 -8.97 14.90 4.41
CA SER A 279 -9.40 15.79 3.32
C SER A 279 -8.81 15.37 1.97
N THR A 280 -7.52 15.02 1.93
CA THR A 280 -6.83 14.59 0.70
C THR A 280 -7.33 13.24 0.20
N THR A 281 -7.59 12.29 1.09
CA THR A 281 -8.13 10.97 0.73
C THR A 281 -9.58 11.06 0.27
N HIS A 282 -10.38 11.95 0.85
CA HIS A 282 -11.73 12.24 0.36
C HIS A 282 -11.69 12.78 -1.07
N PHE A 283 -10.82 13.75 -1.34
CA PHE A 283 -10.58 14.28 -2.67
C PHE A 283 -10.12 13.19 -3.66
N ALA A 284 -9.12 12.38 -3.29
CA ALA A 284 -8.60 11.30 -4.12
C ALA A 284 -9.70 10.27 -4.49
N LYS A 285 -10.51 9.84 -3.52
CA LYS A 285 -11.64 8.93 -3.77
C LYS A 285 -12.71 9.55 -4.65
N SER A 286 -12.96 10.84 -4.49
CA SER A 286 -13.95 11.57 -5.30
C SER A 286 -13.47 11.74 -6.75
N LEU A 287 -12.18 12.03 -6.94
CA LEU A 287 -11.55 12.02 -8.27
C LEU A 287 -11.53 10.62 -8.89
N GLU A 288 -11.17 9.59 -8.14
CA GLU A 288 -11.22 8.19 -8.61
C GLU A 288 -12.62 7.84 -9.12
N ALA A 289 -13.66 8.13 -8.33
CA ALA A 289 -15.05 7.88 -8.70
C ALA A 289 -15.47 8.67 -9.96
N ALA A 290 -15.02 9.91 -10.09
CA ALA A 290 -15.30 10.75 -11.24
C ALA A 290 -14.58 10.28 -12.52
N MET A 291 -13.34 9.78 -12.39
CA MET A 291 -12.52 9.30 -13.51
C MET A 291 -12.87 7.86 -13.92
N LEU A 292 -13.44 7.04 -13.02
CA LEU A 292 -13.76 5.63 -13.25
C LEU A 292 -14.52 5.35 -14.56
N PRO A 293 -15.57 6.12 -14.94
CA PRO A 293 -16.30 5.91 -16.19
C PRO A 293 -15.45 6.16 -17.44
N HIS A 294 -14.41 6.97 -17.33
CA HIS A 294 -13.59 7.46 -18.45
C HIS A 294 -12.23 6.74 -18.54
N LEU A 295 -11.88 5.89 -17.57
CA LEU A 295 -10.57 5.22 -17.47
C LEU A 295 -10.16 4.45 -18.73
N GLY A 296 -11.12 3.86 -19.46
CA GLY A 296 -10.85 3.11 -20.69
C GLY A 296 -10.35 3.97 -21.85
N GLU A 297 -10.64 5.27 -21.84
CA GLU A 297 -10.25 6.24 -22.87
C GLU A 297 -9.06 7.12 -22.42
N MET A 298 -8.67 7.00 -21.15
CA MET A 298 -7.65 7.82 -20.51
C MET A 298 -6.24 7.28 -20.71
N ASN A 299 -5.28 8.19 -20.82
CA ASN A 299 -3.87 7.84 -20.71
C ASN A 299 -3.52 7.47 -19.26
N LEU A 300 -3.40 6.18 -18.97
CA LEU A 300 -3.14 5.66 -17.61
C LEU A 300 -1.83 6.17 -17.00
N LEU A 301 -0.84 6.55 -17.82
CA LEU A 301 0.39 7.17 -17.31
C LEU A 301 0.11 8.54 -16.70
N LYS A 302 -0.78 9.33 -17.31
CA LYS A 302 -1.21 10.63 -16.78
C LYS A 302 -2.09 10.47 -15.55
N VAL A 303 -2.95 9.47 -15.50
CA VAL A 303 -3.70 9.15 -14.28
C VAL A 303 -2.74 8.77 -13.14
N THR A 304 -1.70 7.98 -13.42
CA THR A 304 -0.67 7.61 -12.44
C THR A 304 0.10 8.84 -11.94
N GLU A 305 0.45 9.77 -12.84
CA GLU A 305 1.12 11.03 -12.50
C GLU A 305 0.24 11.95 -11.62
N LEU A 306 -1.07 11.96 -11.85
CA LEU A 306 -2.04 12.64 -10.98
C LEU A 306 -2.13 11.99 -9.60
N VAL A 307 -2.24 10.66 -9.54
CA VAL A 307 -2.26 9.91 -8.28
C VAL A 307 -1.00 10.20 -7.46
N THR A 308 0.17 10.25 -8.10
CA THR A 308 1.41 10.64 -7.44
C THR A 308 1.37 12.06 -6.91
N ALA A 309 0.92 13.03 -7.72
CA ALA A 309 0.86 14.43 -7.31
C ALA A 309 -0.02 14.65 -6.06
N VAL A 310 -1.08 13.85 -5.89
CA VAL A 310 -1.98 13.92 -4.73
C VAL A 310 -1.40 13.21 -3.50
N ALA A 311 -0.79 12.04 -3.67
CA ALA A 311 -0.36 11.19 -2.56
C ALA A 311 1.08 11.44 -2.06
N GLU A 312 2.00 11.85 -2.95
CA GLU A 312 3.42 12.09 -2.65
C GLU A 312 3.67 13.07 -1.49
N PRO A 313 2.92 14.19 -1.33
CA PRO A 313 3.13 15.12 -0.22
C PRO A 313 3.08 14.49 1.18
N TYR A 314 2.32 13.39 1.34
CA TYR A 314 2.16 12.70 2.61
C TYR A 314 3.20 11.58 2.82
N GLN A 315 3.84 11.10 1.75
CA GLN A 315 4.80 10.00 1.80
C GLN A 315 5.87 10.11 2.91
N PRO A 316 6.59 11.25 3.12
CA PRO A 316 7.60 11.33 4.17
C PRO A 316 7.02 11.10 5.57
N TYR A 317 5.81 11.62 5.83
CA TYR A 317 5.12 11.46 7.12
C TYR A 317 4.57 10.03 7.30
N LEU A 318 4.06 9.41 6.24
CA LEU A 318 3.59 8.02 6.26
C LEU A 318 4.73 7.02 6.52
N LEU A 319 5.94 7.30 6.01
CA LEU A 319 7.14 6.50 6.31
C LEU A 319 7.60 6.68 7.76
N GLN A 320 7.42 7.86 8.34
CA GLN A 320 7.73 8.18 9.74
C GLN A 320 6.59 7.88 10.71
N TYR A 321 5.47 7.31 10.24
CA TYR A 321 4.27 7.08 11.05
C TYR A 321 4.56 6.35 12.37
N GLY A 322 5.44 5.34 12.36
CA GLY A 322 5.79 4.60 13.58
C GLY A 322 6.40 5.48 14.68
N GLU A 323 7.21 6.48 14.32
CA GLU A 323 7.83 7.42 15.27
C GLU A 323 6.80 8.45 15.77
N LEU A 324 5.95 8.95 14.87
CA LEU A 324 4.88 9.89 15.23
C LEU A 324 3.86 9.27 16.18
N GLU A 325 3.43 8.03 15.90
CA GLU A 325 2.51 7.29 16.77
C GLU A 325 3.17 6.93 18.11
N GLU A 326 4.45 6.57 18.12
CA GLU A 326 5.20 6.31 19.36
C GLU A 326 5.25 7.56 20.25
N VAL A 327 5.64 8.72 19.71
CA VAL A 327 5.67 9.98 20.45
C VAL A 327 4.29 10.35 20.98
N PHE A 328 3.25 10.27 20.14
CA PHE A 328 1.87 10.54 20.54
C PHE A 328 1.43 9.64 21.71
N LEU A 329 1.61 8.33 21.57
CA LEU A 329 1.23 7.36 22.60
C LEU A 329 1.99 7.55 23.91
N LEU A 330 3.29 7.84 23.84
CA LEU A 330 4.11 8.09 25.02
C LEU A 330 3.67 9.37 25.75
N ILE A 331 3.26 10.42 25.04
CA ILE A 331 2.72 11.63 25.70
C ILE A 331 1.38 11.32 26.36
N GLN A 332 0.46 10.68 25.64
CA GLN A 332 -0.87 10.36 26.15
C GLN A 332 -0.83 9.42 27.37
N ILE A 333 0.02 8.40 27.38
CA ILE A 333 0.15 7.50 28.53
C ILE A 333 0.80 8.18 29.73
N SER A 334 1.70 9.15 29.51
CA SER A 334 2.28 9.97 30.59
C SER A 334 1.26 10.85 31.29
N ALA A 335 0.22 11.26 30.58
CA ALA A 335 -0.88 12.03 31.14
C ALA A 335 -1.86 11.16 31.96
N VAL A 336 -1.76 9.83 31.88
CA VAL A 336 -2.59 8.92 32.69
C VAL A 336 -2.01 8.86 34.11
N PRO A 337 -2.73 9.37 35.13
CA PRO A 337 -2.25 9.29 36.50
C PRO A 337 -2.29 7.83 36.99
N LEU A 338 -1.17 7.34 37.51
CA LEU A 338 -1.11 6.06 38.23
C LEU A 338 -0.99 6.25 39.75
N GLU A 339 -0.43 7.39 40.18
CA GLU A 339 -0.23 7.73 41.58
C GLU A 339 -0.90 9.06 41.91
N ARG A 340 -1.92 8.99 42.76
CA ARG A 340 -2.56 10.16 43.37
C ARG A 340 -3.03 9.82 44.77
N GLY A 341 -2.86 10.75 45.71
CA GLY A 341 -3.46 10.67 47.04
C GLY A 341 -3.02 9.46 47.88
N GLU A 342 -3.98 8.89 48.59
CA GLU A 342 -3.79 7.81 49.55
C GLU A 342 -3.68 6.43 48.87
N LEU A 343 -3.46 5.37 49.65
CA LEU A 343 -3.31 4.00 49.16
C LEU A 343 -4.50 3.54 48.29
N LEU A 344 -5.73 3.81 48.76
CA LEU A 344 -6.95 3.38 48.07
C LEU A 344 -7.15 4.11 46.73
N ASP A 345 -6.80 5.40 46.67
CA ASP A 345 -6.85 6.19 45.45
C ASP A 345 -5.86 5.66 44.40
N CYS A 346 -4.62 5.33 44.83
CA CYS A 346 -3.62 4.73 43.94
C CYS A 346 -4.11 3.39 43.36
N VAL A 347 -4.74 2.54 44.18
CA VAL A 347 -5.29 1.25 43.73
C VAL A 347 -6.44 1.44 42.73
N GLN A 348 -7.30 2.44 42.95
CA GLN A 348 -8.39 2.77 42.02
C GLN A 348 -7.84 3.32 40.70
N GLU A 349 -6.88 4.23 40.72
CA GLU A 349 -6.23 4.78 39.52
C GLU A 349 -5.51 3.69 38.73
N LEU A 350 -4.80 2.76 39.39
CA LEU A 350 -4.23 1.58 38.72
C LEU A 350 -5.31 0.76 38.00
N SER A 351 -6.46 0.53 38.62
CA SER A 351 -7.57 -0.19 37.98
C SER A 351 -8.14 0.57 36.78
N GLN A 352 -8.31 1.89 36.88
CA GLN A 352 -8.82 2.72 35.78
C GLN A 352 -7.79 2.91 34.65
N SER A 353 -6.51 2.81 34.95
CA SER A 353 -5.43 2.95 33.97
C SER A 353 -5.44 1.83 32.93
N VAL A 354 -5.94 0.63 33.29
CA VAL A 354 -6.03 -0.52 32.38
C VAL A 354 -6.95 -0.19 31.20
N SER A 355 -8.14 0.36 31.46
CA SER A 355 -9.07 0.71 30.38
C SER A 355 -8.53 1.83 29.49
N LYS A 356 -7.81 2.80 30.06
CA LYS A 356 -7.12 3.88 29.33
C LYS A 356 -5.98 3.34 28.45
N LEU A 357 -5.20 2.38 28.93
CA LEU A 357 -4.13 1.75 28.14
C LEU A 357 -4.70 1.08 26.88
N PHE A 358 -5.74 0.27 27.02
CA PHE A 358 -6.31 -0.45 25.89
C PHE A 358 -7.15 0.43 24.97
N SER A 359 -7.73 1.53 25.45
CA SER A 359 -8.35 2.53 24.58
C SER A 359 -7.31 3.26 23.73
N LEU A 360 -6.16 3.62 24.30
CA LEU A 360 -5.03 4.19 23.56
C LEU A 360 -4.46 3.21 22.52
N ALA A 361 -4.27 1.95 22.92
CA ALA A 361 -3.77 0.89 22.04
C ALA A 361 -4.73 0.61 20.87
N SER A 362 -6.04 0.51 21.14
CA SER A 362 -7.07 0.31 20.11
C SER A 362 -7.18 1.52 19.18
N GLY A 363 -7.12 2.74 19.74
CA GLY A 363 -7.07 3.96 18.95
C GLY A 363 -5.85 4.05 18.03
N ALA A 364 -4.70 3.51 18.44
CA ALA A 364 -3.51 3.44 17.59
C ALA A 364 -3.72 2.54 16.37
N VAL A 365 -4.40 1.40 16.56
CA VAL A 365 -4.78 0.51 15.44
C VAL A 365 -5.71 1.25 14.47
N ASP A 366 -6.72 1.95 14.98
CA ASP A 366 -7.66 2.71 14.14
C ASP A 366 -6.96 3.85 13.37
N ARG A 367 -6.06 4.59 14.02
CA ARG A 367 -5.25 5.64 13.37
C ARG A 367 -4.34 5.06 12.29
N CYS A 368 -3.67 3.95 12.56
CA CYS A 368 -2.83 3.25 11.58
C CYS A 368 -3.63 2.86 10.35
N LEU A 369 -4.81 2.27 10.52
CA LEU A 369 -5.67 1.87 9.40
C LEU A 369 -6.20 3.07 8.63
N LYS A 370 -6.61 4.15 9.31
CA LYS A 370 -7.10 5.38 8.66
C LYS A 370 -6.02 6.08 7.85
N LEU A 371 -4.80 6.16 8.37
CA LEU A 371 -3.72 6.94 7.77
C LEU A 371 -2.92 6.16 6.72
N THR A 372 -2.63 4.89 7.00
CA THR A 372 -1.71 4.07 6.18
C THR A 372 -2.38 2.91 5.46
N ASP A 373 -3.68 2.72 5.65
CA ASP A 373 -4.45 1.59 5.07
C ASP A 373 -3.86 0.20 5.42
N GLY A 374 -3.18 0.12 6.57
CA GLY A 374 -2.51 -1.08 7.07
C GLY A 374 -1.04 -1.23 6.68
N LEU A 375 -0.50 -0.41 5.78
CA LEU A 375 0.92 -0.47 5.39
C LEU A 375 1.87 -0.07 6.55
N GLY A 376 1.41 0.76 7.48
CA GLY A 376 2.16 1.18 8.67
C GLY A 376 2.28 0.14 9.78
N ALA A 377 1.84 -1.11 9.59
CA ALA A 377 1.73 -2.10 10.67
C ALA A 377 3.04 -2.38 11.42
N CYS A 378 4.18 -2.41 10.73
CA CYS A 378 5.48 -2.59 11.37
C CYS A 378 5.83 -1.44 12.33
N GLY A 379 5.54 -0.20 11.92
CA GLY A 379 5.70 0.99 12.75
C GLY A 379 4.73 1.00 13.93
N LEU A 380 3.48 0.62 13.70
CA LEU A 380 2.47 0.47 14.75
C LEU A 380 2.91 -0.54 15.83
N LEU A 381 3.44 -1.70 15.43
CA LEU A 381 3.92 -2.71 16.38
C LEU A 381 5.07 -2.17 17.25
N LYS A 382 5.98 -1.38 16.67
CA LYS A 382 7.04 -0.71 17.42
C LYS A 382 6.46 0.27 18.45
N ALA A 383 5.54 1.14 18.03
CA ALA A 383 4.88 2.12 18.90
C ALA A 383 4.08 1.46 20.03
N LEU A 384 3.33 0.39 19.75
CA LEU A 384 2.61 -0.39 20.76
C LEU A 384 3.56 -1.03 21.77
N LYS A 385 4.69 -1.60 21.34
CA LYS A 385 5.69 -2.16 22.25
C LYS A 385 6.26 -1.09 23.19
N ALA A 386 6.53 0.11 22.69
CA ALA A 386 6.98 1.24 23.50
C ALA A 386 5.91 1.68 24.52
N LEU A 387 4.64 1.77 24.09
CA LEU A 387 3.49 2.08 24.97
C LEU A 387 3.40 1.10 26.15
N PHE A 388 3.36 -0.21 25.86
CA PHE A 388 3.27 -1.23 26.92
C PHE A 388 4.51 -1.23 27.82
N SER A 389 5.71 -1.01 27.26
CA SER A 389 6.95 -0.97 28.05
C SER A 389 6.94 0.19 29.06
N LYS A 390 6.52 1.38 28.60
CA LYS A 390 6.38 2.55 29.47
C LYS A 390 5.32 2.32 30.55
N TYR A 391 4.14 1.83 30.17
CA TYR A 391 3.09 1.52 31.14
C TYR A 391 3.55 0.52 32.21
N VAL A 392 4.25 -0.55 31.82
CA VAL A 392 4.79 -1.54 32.77
C VAL A 392 5.81 -0.90 33.71
N SER A 393 6.67 -0.01 33.20
CA SER A 393 7.64 0.73 34.01
C SER A 393 6.94 1.61 35.05
N ASP A 394 5.98 2.42 34.61
CA ASP A 394 5.26 3.35 35.48
C ASP A 394 4.36 2.61 36.49
N PHE A 395 3.74 1.50 36.09
CA PHE A 395 2.98 0.65 37.02
C PHE A 395 3.92 -0.02 38.05
N SER A 396 5.11 -0.47 37.63
CA SER A 396 6.09 -1.06 38.53
C SER A 396 6.62 -0.05 39.56
N THR A 397 6.83 1.21 39.18
CA THR A 397 7.24 2.27 40.13
C THR A 397 6.10 2.57 41.12
N THR A 398 4.85 2.55 40.65
CA THR A 398 3.67 2.66 41.52
C THR A 398 3.51 1.51 42.49
N LEU A 399 3.79 0.27 42.09
CA LEU A 399 3.82 -0.86 43.02
C LEU A 399 4.88 -0.66 44.12
N GLN A 400 6.05 -0.10 43.78
CA GLN A 400 7.08 0.21 44.77
C GLN A 400 6.66 1.35 45.71
N SER A 401 5.96 2.37 45.19
CA SER A 401 5.37 3.46 45.97
C SER A 401 4.30 2.94 46.94
N ILE A 402 3.39 2.09 46.47
CA ILE A 402 2.38 1.41 47.29
C ILE A 402 3.05 0.55 48.38
N ARG A 403 4.11 -0.19 48.04
CA ARG A 403 4.88 -0.99 49.02
C ARG A 403 5.42 -0.12 50.17
N LYS A 404 5.90 1.09 49.87
CA LYS A 404 6.34 2.06 50.89
C LYS A 404 5.17 2.58 51.71
N LYS A 405 4.07 2.99 51.05
CA LYS A 405 2.85 3.47 51.73
C LYS A 405 2.22 2.41 52.65
N CYS A 406 2.33 1.13 52.32
CA CYS A 406 1.91 0.00 53.16
C CYS A 406 2.85 -0.29 54.35
N ARG A 407 3.91 0.50 54.58
CA ARG A 407 4.87 0.33 55.70
C ARG A 407 5.56 -1.05 55.74
N LEU A 408 5.67 -1.70 54.58
CA LEU A 408 6.32 -3.02 54.44
C LEU A 408 7.85 -2.92 54.45
N GLN A 409 8.42 -1.70 54.55
CA GLN A 409 9.86 -1.45 54.63
C GLN A 409 10.31 -0.92 56.01
N ASP A 410 9.37 -0.58 56.90
CA ASP A 410 9.69 0.04 58.19
C ASP A 410 10.22 -0.99 59.23
N THR A 411 11.05 -0.54 60.17
CA THR A 411 11.45 -1.32 61.34
C THR A 411 10.24 -1.62 62.24
N PRO A 412 10.24 -2.76 62.98
CA PRO A 412 9.11 -3.09 63.85
C PRO A 412 8.90 -1.99 64.89
N SER A 413 7.78 -1.27 64.80
CA SER A 413 7.35 -0.31 65.81
C SER A 413 6.95 -1.05 67.09
N ALA A 414 7.20 -0.45 68.26
CA ALA A 414 6.94 -1.03 69.58
C ALA A 414 5.44 -1.21 69.90
N SER A 415 4.54 -0.83 68.99
CA SER A 415 3.10 -0.99 69.14
C SER A 415 2.70 -2.45 68.89
N LEU A 416 2.41 -3.16 69.97
CA LEU A 416 1.79 -4.47 69.95
C LEU A 416 0.35 -4.35 69.40
N PHE A 417 0.05 -5.12 68.35
CA PHE A 417 -1.28 -5.31 67.73
C PHE A 417 -1.90 -4.09 67.04
N GLN A 418 -1.81 -4.07 65.71
CA GLN A 418 -2.61 -3.21 64.84
C GLN A 418 -3.19 -4.06 63.70
N GLU A 419 -4.51 -4.17 63.62
CA GLU A 419 -5.25 -4.99 62.64
C GLU A 419 -5.51 -4.24 61.33
N ASP A 420 -4.45 -3.85 60.61
CA ASP A 420 -4.60 -3.12 59.35
C ASP A 420 -4.60 -4.07 58.14
N TRP A 421 -5.73 -4.73 57.88
CA TRP A 421 -5.94 -5.58 56.68
C TRP A 421 -6.12 -4.80 55.38
N THR A 422 -6.16 -3.47 55.45
CA THR A 422 -6.33 -2.56 54.31
C THR A 422 -5.23 -2.72 53.26
N ALA A 423 -4.00 -3.00 53.69
CA ALA A 423 -2.88 -3.29 52.81
C ALA A 423 -3.10 -4.59 52.01
N PHE A 424 -3.55 -5.66 52.67
CA PHE A 424 -3.84 -6.93 52.01
C PHE A 424 -5.03 -6.80 51.03
N GLN A 425 -6.12 -6.16 51.45
CA GLN A 425 -7.28 -5.90 50.58
C GLN A 425 -6.89 -5.10 49.33
N SER A 426 -6.00 -4.12 49.50
CA SER A 426 -5.42 -3.33 48.40
C SER A 426 -4.59 -4.21 47.46
N CYS A 427 -3.74 -5.10 47.99
CA CYS A 427 -2.94 -6.02 47.19
C CYS A 427 -3.80 -7.01 46.40
N VAL A 428 -4.89 -7.53 46.98
CA VAL A 428 -5.83 -8.41 46.27
C VAL A 428 -6.49 -7.69 45.09
N ARG A 429 -6.89 -6.42 45.28
CA ARG A 429 -7.40 -5.60 44.18
C ARG A 429 -6.37 -5.38 43.08
N ILE A 430 -5.11 -5.11 43.45
CA ILE A 430 -4.00 -4.98 42.47
C ILE A 430 -3.78 -6.28 41.70
N ILE A 431 -3.83 -7.44 42.36
CA ILE A 431 -3.73 -8.76 41.68
C ILE A 431 -4.88 -8.95 40.69
N ALA A 432 -6.11 -8.59 41.08
CA ALA A 432 -7.26 -8.62 40.18
C ALA A 432 -7.04 -7.70 38.96
N THR A 433 -6.52 -6.49 39.18
CA THR A 433 -6.13 -5.56 38.09
C THR A 433 -5.08 -6.17 37.16
N CYS A 434 -4.05 -6.83 37.71
CA CYS A 434 -3.01 -7.51 36.91
C CYS A 434 -3.58 -8.68 36.10
N GLY A 435 -4.53 -9.42 36.67
CA GLY A 435 -5.27 -10.48 35.98
C GLY A 435 -6.09 -9.95 34.82
N GLU A 436 -6.82 -8.85 35.03
CA GLU A 436 -7.60 -8.18 33.98
C GLU A 436 -6.70 -7.62 32.88
N LEU A 437 -5.57 -7.02 33.24
CA LEU A 437 -4.55 -6.53 32.30
C LEU A 437 -4.00 -7.65 31.40
N LEU A 438 -3.71 -8.84 31.96
CA LEU A 438 -3.26 -10.00 31.18
C LEU A 438 -4.35 -10.55 30.26
N ARG A 439 -5.60 -10.55 30.72
CA ARG A 439 -6.77 -11.00 29.94
C ARG A 439 -7.01 -10.08 28.75
N GLN A 440 -7.14 -8.77 29.00
CA GLN A 440 -7.33 -7.76 27.95
C GLN A 440 -6.14 -7.72 26.98
N CYS A 441 -4.91 -7.96 27.44
CA CYS A 441 -3.74 -8.06 26.56
C CYS A 441 -3.88 -9.20 25.54
N GLY A 442 -4.36 -10.37 25.98
CA GLY A 442 -4.63 -11.50 25.08
C GLY A 442 -5.73 -11.18 24.07
N ASP A 443 -6.85 -10.62 24.53
CA ASP A 443 -7.96 -10.22 23.65
C ASP A 443 -7.50 -9.19 22.60
N PHE A 444 -6.71 -8.20 23.03
CA PHE A 444 -6.15 -7.17 22.16
C PHE A 444 -5.18 -7.74 21.12
N GLU A 445 -4.26 -8.63 21.50
CA GLU A 445 -3.33 -9.27 20.55
C GLU A 445 -4.07 -10.04 19.44
N GLN A 446 -5.17 -10.72 19.79
CA GLN A 446 -6.00 -11.43 18.83
C GLN A 446 -6.73 -10.46 17.88
N GLN A 447 -7.31 -9.39 18.42
CA GLN A 447 -7.97 -8.34 17.63
C GLN A 447 -6.99 -7.64 16.68
N LEU A 448 -5.79 -7.31 17.17
CA LEU A 448 -4.71 -6.71 16.38
C LEU A 448 -4.33 -7.62 15.21
N SER A 449 -4.08 -8.90 15.47
CA SER A 449 -3.72 -9.88 14.44
C SER A 449 -4.80 -9.99 13.35
N ASN A 450 -6.07 -10.06 13.76
CA ASN A 450 -7.20 -10.13 12.82
C ASN A 450 -7.32 -8.88 11.95
N ARG A 451 -7.20 -7.69 12.56
CA ARG A 451 -7.31 -6.41 11.83
C ARG A 451 -6.16 -6.22 10.85
N LEU A 452 -4.93 -6.51 11.25
CA LEU A 452 -3.75 -6.44 10.37
C LEU A 452 -3.84 -7.43 9.21
N LEU A 453 -4.32 -8.66 9.46
CA LEU A 453 -4.49 -9.64 8.39
C LEU A 453 -5.60 -9.24 7.42
N THR A 454 -6.70 -8.68 7.91
CA THR A 454 -7.82 -8.23 7.08
C THR A 454 -7.38 -7.10 6.15
N SER A 455 -6.72 -6.07 6.67
CA SER A 455 -6.21 -4.95 5.85
C SER A 455 -5.05 -5.37 4.95
N GLY A 456 -4.16 -6.24 5.43
CA GLY A 456 -2.97 -6.69 4.70
C GLY A 456 -3.25 -7.73 3.61
N SER A 457 -4.39 -8.43 3.66
CA SER A 457 -4.72 -9.53 2.75
C SER A 457 -4.70 -9.14 1.27
N LYS A 458 -5.12 -7.91 0.95
CA LYS A 458 -5.12 -7.35 -0.41
C LYS A 458 -3.71 -7.26 -1.02
N TYR A 459 -2.71 -6.95 -0.21
CA TYR A 459 -1.32 -6.86 -0.66
C TYR A 459 -0.66 -8.24 -0.81
N LEU A 460 -1.09 -9.22 -0.01
CA LEU A 460 -0.62 -10.60 -0.14
C LEU A 460 -1.12 -11.27 -1.43
N SER A 461 -2.37 -11.01 -1.84
CA SER A 461 -2.90 -11.55 -3.11
C SER A 461 -2.17 -11.02 -4.33
N ASP A 462 -1.72 -9.75 -4.29
CA ASP A 462 -0.98 -9.15 -5.39
C ASP A 462 0.48 -9.63 -5.46
N ALA A 463 1.14 -9.82 -4.31
CA ALA A 463 2.52 -10.29 -4.25
C ALA A 463 2.71 -11.75 -4.68
N TYR A 464 1.70 -12.62 -4.48
CA TYR A 464 1.77 -14.06 -4.75
C TYR A 464 0.95 -14.51 -5.96
N SER A 465 0.48 -13.58 -6.81
CA SER A 465 -0.12 -13.96 -8.10
C SER A 465 0.98 -14.43 -9.06
N PRO A 466 0.86 -15.59 -9.75
CA PRO A 466 1.93 -16.14 -10.61
C PRO A 466 2.26 -15.30 -11.86
N ARG A 467 1.69 -14.11 -12.01
CA ARG A 467 1.83 -13.25 -13.20
C ARG A 467 2.89 -12.16 -13.07
N SER A 468 3.41 -11.90 -11.88
CA SER A 468 4.37 -10.80 -11.64
C SER A 468 5.83 -11.17 -11.86
N LEU A 469 6.16 -12.44 -12.17
CA LEU A 469 7.55 -12.92 -12.27
C LEU A 469 7.99 -13.44 -13.65
N GLY A 470 7.23 -13.23 -14.74
CA GLY A 470 7.77 -13.62 -16.06
C GLY A 470 6.91 -13.56 -17.31
N ALA A 471 5.74 -12.92 -17.31
CA ALA A 471 4.95 -12.82 -18.54
C ALA A 471 5.34 -11.56 -19.33
N GLY A 472 6.08 -11.75 -20.43
CA GLY A 472 6.03 -10.81 -21.55
C GLY A 472 4.57 -10.61 -22.01
N PRO A 473 4.23 -9.50 -22.68
CA PRO A 473 2.85 -9.21 -23.04
C PRO A 473 2.33 -10.30 -23.98
N GLU A 474 1.45 -11.17 -23.49
CA GLU A 474 0.69 -12.07 -24.37
C GLU A 474 -0.28 -11.23 -25.23
N PRO A 475 -0.29 -11.42 -26.55
CA PRO A 475 -1.18 -10.69 -27.43
C PRO A 475 -2.57 -11.33 -27.36
N GLY A 476 -3.51 -10.67 -26.69
CA GLY A 476 -4.94 -10.97 -26.87
C GLY A 476 -5.81 -11.07 -25.61
N GLY A 477 -5.22 -11.07 -24.42
CA GLY A 477 -5.99 -10.86 -23.19
C GLY A 477 -6.09 -9.38 -22.91
N LYS A 478 -7.30 -8.79 -22.88
CA LYS A 478 -7.50 -7.46 -22.29
C LYS A 478 -6.95 -7.52 -20.87
N VAL A 479 -5.74 -6.99 -20.65
CA VAL A 479 -5.25 -6.63 -19.33
C VAL A 479 -6.34 -5.71 -18.82
N GLY A 480 -7.16 -6.17 -17.87
CA GLY A 480 -8.08 -5.28 -17.18
C GLY A 480 -7.19 -4.20 -16.60
N ALA A 481 -7.22 -3.01 -17.20
CA ALA A 481 -6.41 -1.89 -16.79
C ALA A 481 -6.68 -1.67 -15.32
N ARG A 482 -5.75 -2.11 -14.47
CA ARG A 482 -5.89 -1.97 -13.04
C ARG A 482 -5.91 -0.49 -12.73
N ASN A 483 -6.78 -0.10 -11.82
CA ASN A 483 -7.03 1.29 -11.52
C ASN A 483 -5.79 1.90 -10.83
N PRO A 484 -5.11 2.90 -11.41
CA PRO A 484 -3.89 3.49 -10.84
C PRO A 484 -4.08 4.04 -9.42
N TRP A 485 -5.32 4.46 -9.08
CA TRP A 485 -5.68 4.91 -7.73
C TRP A 485 -5.57 3.81 -6.68
N GLN A 486 -5.80 2.54 -7.06
CA GLN A 486 -5.77 1.39 -6.16
C GLN A 486 -4.39 0.72 -6.09
N GLU A 487 -3.57 0.91 -7.13
CA GLU A 487 -2.20 0.37 -7.18
C GLU A 487 -1.17 1.20 -6.41
N TYR A 488 -1.51 2.45 -6.06
CA TYR A 488 -0.56 3.31 -5.38
C TYR A 488 -0.21 2.77 -3.99
N ASN A 489 1.06 2.41 -3.84
CA ASN A 489 1.63 1.92 -2.59
C ASN A 489 2.83 2.78 -2.19
N TYR A 490 2.61 3.66 -1.21
CA TYR A 490 3.64 4.59 -0.72
C TYR A 490 4.84 3.84 -0.11
N LEU A 491 4.61 2.70 0.54
CA LEU A 491 5.65 1.96 1.25
C LEU A 491 6.56 1.24 0.25
N GLN A 492 5.99 0.63 -0.80
CA GLN A 492 6.78 -0.01 -1.86
C GLN A 492 7.63 1.01 -2.63
N ARG A 493 7.13 2.23 -2.87
CA ARG A 493 7.87 3.28 -3.58
C ARG A 493 8.92 3.97 -2.70
N GLY A 494 8.58 4.24 -1.44
CA GLY A 494 9.45 4.99 -0.53
C GLY A 494 10.48 4.14 0.21
N ASN A 495 10.12 2.92 0.61
CA ASN A 495 11.01 2.02 1.33
C ASN A 495 10.70 0.53 1.07
N PRO A 496 11.26 -0.05 -0.01
CA PRO A 496 10.99 -1.44 -0.40
C PRO A 496 11.37 -2.48 0.67
N SER A 497 12.36 -2.20 1.53
CA SER A 497 12.77 -3.15 2.58
C SER A 497 11.78 -3.21 3.74
N LEU A 498 11.20 -2.06 4.13
CA LEU A 498 10.09 -2.02 5.08
C LEU A 498 8.84 -2.70 4.51
N TYR A 499 8.59 -2.55 3.21
CA TYR A 499 7.50 -3.28 2.54
C TYR A 499 7.72 -4.80 2.57
N GLY A 500 8.95 -5.27 2.29
CA GLY A 500 9.30 -6.69 2.44
C GLY A 500 9.09 -7.20 3.87
N SER A 501 9.53 -6.43 4.87
CA SER A 501 9.33 -6.77 6.29
C SER A 501 7.84 -6.86 6.67
N LEU A 502 7.00 -6.00 6.10
CA LEU A 502 5.54 -6.06 6.27
C LEU A 502 4.96 -7.33 5.65
N LEU A 503 5.37 -7.68 4.43
CA LEU A 503 4.91 -8.89 3.77
C LEU A 503 5.30 -10.15 4.55
N ASP A 504 6.52 -10.20 5.08
CA ASP A 504 6.98 -11.28 5.95
C ASP A 504 6.13 -11.37 7.22
N LEU A 505 5.85 -10.23 7.87
CA LEU A 505 4.96 -10.17 9.02
C LEU A 505 3.57 -10.73 8.68
N LEU A 506 2.95 -10.26 7.60
CA LEU A 506 1.63 -10.69 7.16
C LEU A 506 1.60 -12.18 6.76
N TYR A 507 2.63 -12.65 6.07
CA TYR A 507 2.78 -14.06 5.70
C TYR A 507 2.88 -14.95 6.94
N THR A 508 3.70 -14.55 7.92
CA THR A 508 3.84 -15.31 9.16
C THR A 508 2.58 -15.31 10.03
N LEU A 509 1.75 -14.26 9.95
CA LEU A 509 0.43 -14.20 10.58
C LEU A 509 -0.56 -15.12 9.87
N LYS A 510 -0.51 -15.20 8.54
CA LYS A 510 -1.36 -16.09 7.73
C LYS A 510 -1.06 -17.56 7.96
N GLU A 511 0.22 -17.96 7.95
CA GLU A 511 0.62 -19.37 8.10
C GLU A 511 0.34 -19.94 9.49
N LYS A 512 0.58 -19.17 10.55
CA LYS A 512 0.52 -19.67 11.94
C LYS A 512 -0.84 -19.50 12.61
N GLY A 513 -1.79 -18.90 11.91
CA GLY A 513 -3.12 -18.58 12.43
C GLY A 513 -3.10 -17.46 13.47
N THR A 514 -4.24 -16.77 13.60
CA THR A 514 -4.40 -15.60 14.47
C THR A 514 -4.37 -15.93 15.97
N GLY A 515 -4.38 -17.23 16.31
CA GLY A 515 -4.38 -17.72 17.69
C GLY A 515 -3.01 -18.05 18.29
N ASN A 516 -1.90 -18.04 17.52
CA ASN A 516 -0.66 -18.67 18.01
C ASN A 516 0.64 -17.85 17.87
N LYS A 517 0.58 -16.50 17.84
CA LYS A 517 1.80 -15.68 17.92
C LYS A 517 1.70 -14.40 18.76
N GLN A 518 2.76 -14.28 19.55
CA GLN A 518 3.22 -13.23 20.44
C GLN A 518 3.62 -11.92 19.71
N LEU A 519 2.69 -11.21 19.07
CA LEU A 519 2.99 -9.86 18.53
C LEU A 519 3.56 -8.95 19.63
N LEU A 520 3.08 -9.11 20.86
CA LEU A 520 3.52 -8.41 22.06
C LEU A 520 4.07 -9.40 23.11
N GLY A 521 4.73 -10.49 22.70
CA GLY A 521 5.23 -11.54 23.62
C GLY A 521 6.11 -11.05 24.75
N GLU A 522 7.08 -10.18 24.43
CA GLU A 522 7.96 -9.57 25.43
C GLU A 522 7.17 -8.73 26.43
N GLN A 523 6.16 -8.00 25.95
CA GLN A 523 5.29 -7.15 26.76
C GLN A 523 4.38 -8.01 27.64
N ARG A 524 3.79 -9.08 27.11
CA ARG A 524 3.04 -10.08 27.88
C ARG A 524 3.90 -10.72 28.97
N GLY A 525 5.16 -11.02 28.66
CA GLY A 525 6.16 -11.48 29.64
C GLY A 525 6.42 -10.45 30.73
N ALA A 526 6.53 -9.17 30.38
CA ALA A 526 6.70 -8.07 31.33
C ALA A 526 5.47 -7.88 32.24
N LEU A 527 4.26 -7.97 31.69
CA LEU A 527 3.00 -7.97 32.44
C LEU A 527 2.90 -9.17 33.40
N THR A 528 3.38 -10.34 32.98
CA THR A 528 3.41 -11.53 33.84
C THR A 528 4.37 -11.33 35.03
N ARG A 529 5.54 -10.70 34.79
CA ARG A 529 6.48 -10.33 35.88
C ARG A 529 5.86 -9.30 36.83
N LEU A 530 5.11 -8.34 36.31
CA LEU A 530 4.41 -7.36 37.13
C LEU A 530 3.33 -8.01 38.01
N ASN A 531 2.60 -8.99 37.48
CA ASN A 531 1.68 -9.80 38.27
C ASN A 531 2.41 -10.57 39.40
N GLN A 532 3.59 -11.14 39.11
CA GLN A 532 4.42 -11.78 40.15
C GLN A 532 4.85 -10.79 41.25
N GLN A 533 5.19 -9.55 40.90
CA GLN A 533 5.50 -8.50 41.89
C GLN A 533 4.28 -8.16 42.75
N ALA A 534 3.07 -8.11 42.17
CA ALA A 534 1.83 -7.91 42.93
C ALA A 534 1.55 -9.08 43.89
N TYR A 535 1.80 -10.32 43.48
CA TYR A 535 1.74 -11.50 44.37
C TYR A 535 2.75 -11.42 45.51
N GLN A 536 3.99 -11.02 45.24
CA GLN A 536 5.00 -10.81 46.28
C GLN A 536 4.59 -9.72 47.27
N LEU A 537 4.02 -8.62 46.78
CA LEU A 537 3.47 -7.54 47.60
C LEU A 537 2.36 -8.06 48.53
N ALA A 538 1.41 -8.84 47.99
CA ALA A 538 0.33 -9.44 48.76
C ALA A 538 0.87 -10.41 49.82
N PHE A 539 1.83 -11.26 49.44
CA PHE A 539 2.49 -12.18 50.36
C PHE A 539 3.17 -11.42 51.52
N ASP A 540 3.97 -10.41 51.19
CA ASP A 540 4.67 -9.59 52.18
C ASP A 540 3.67 -8.86 53.10
N SER A 541 2.51 -8.42 52.57
CA SER A 541 1.48 -7.75 53.37
C SER A 541 0.84 -8.64 54.45
N VAL A 542 0.85 -9.96 54.26
CA VAL A 542 0.28 -10.92 55.22
C VAL A 542 1.36 -11.47 56.16
N PHE A 543 2.50 -11.88 55.60
CA PHE A 543 3.52 -12.61 56.35
C PHE A 543 4.48 -11.70 57.12
N LEU A 544 4.77 -10.49 56.65
CA LEU A 544 5.69 -9.58 57.33
C LEU A 544 5.14 -9.11 58.70
N PRO A 545 3.85 -8.77 58.86
CA PRO A 545 3.27 -8.50 60.18
C PRO A 545 3.41 -9.68 61.15
N ILE A 546 3.13 -10.90 60.69
CA ILE A 546 3.29 -12.13 61.49
C ILE A 546 4.76 -12.31 61.92
N GLN A 547 5.71 -12.13 61.00
CA GLN A 547 7.13 -12.20 61.31
C GLN A 547 7.55 -11.14 62.32
N ARG A 548 7.15 -9.88 62.14
CA ARG A 548 7.47 -8.78 63.08
C ARG A 548 6.94 -9.08 64.49
N GLN A 549 5.70 -9.59 64.59
CA GLN A 549 5.11 -9.97 65.87
C GLN A 549 5.88 -11.12 66.53
N LEU A 550 6.19 -12.19 65.79
CA LEU A 550 6.99 -13.32 66.31
C LEU A 550 8.41 -12.90 66.73
N HIS A 551 9.00 -11.87 66.11
CA HIS A 551 10.30 -11.32 66.52
C HIS A 551 10.25 -10.53 67.83
N LEU A 552 9.07 -10.04 68.24
CA LEU A 552 8.88 -9.36 69.53
C LEU A 552 8.65 -10.36 70.67
N VAL A 553 8.19 -11.59 70.38
CA VAL A 553 7.90 -12.62 71.39
C VAL A 553 9.12 -12.92 72.28
N PRO A 554 10.36 -13.14 71.78
CA PRO A 554 11.52 -13.39 72.63
C PRO A 554 11.92 -12.21 73.53
N LYS A 555 11.40 -11.01 73.27
CA LYS A 555 11.71 -9.78 74.00
C LYS A 555 10.61 -9.41 75.02
N MET A 556 9.55 -10.21 75.15
CA MET A 556 8.50 -9.94 76.12
C MET A 556 9.01 -10.16 77.54
N GLU A 557 8.62 -9.26 78.46
CA GLU A 557 9.06 -9.29 79.86
C GLU A 557 8.72 -10.61 80.57
N ALA A 558 7.64 -11.28 80.13
CA ALA A 558 7.21 -12.59 80.62
C ALA A 558 8.25 -13.71 80.41
N TRP A 559 9.16 -13.58 79.43
CA TRP A 559 10.26 -14.53 79.21
C TRP A 559 11.55 -14.13 79.93
N SER A 560 11.68 -12.86 80.35
CA SER A 560 12.83 -12.34 81.10
C SER A 560 12.61 -12.28 82.61
N SER A 561 11.38 -12.42 83.11
CA SER A 561 11.07 -12.53 84.54
C SER A 561 11.32 -13.94 85.09
N GLY A 562 12.44 -14.55 84.71
CA GLY A 562 13.07 -15.59 85.50
C GLY A 562 13.94 -14.89 86.53
N SER A 563 13.46 -14.77 87.76
CA SER A 563 14.28 -14.41 88.92
C SER A 563 15.46 -15.36 88.98
N ALA A 564 16.62 -14.89 88.52
CA ALA A 564 17.89 -15.53 88.77
C ALA A 564 18.20 -15.38 90.26
N GLY A 565 17.74 -16.35 91.05
CA GLY A 565 18.11 -16.53 92.44
C GLY A 565 17.11 -15.96 93.44
N GLU A 566 16.07 -16.72 93.77
CA GLU A 566 15.53 -16.76 95.13
C GLU A 566 14.78 -18.10 95.34
N THR A 567 15.00 -18.65 96.52
CA THR A 567 14.57 -19.95 97.08
C THR A 567 13.33 -20.64 96.52
N MET A 568 13.49 -21.95 96.26
CA MET A 568 12.54 -22.96 95.78
C MET A 568 11.37 -23.26 96.76
N THR A 569 10.39 -22.36 96.92
CA THR A 569 9.08 -22.72 97.54
C THR A 569 7.86 -21.93 97.05
N ASP A 570 7.94 -21.07 96.04
CA ASP A 570 6.75 -20.40 95.49
C ASP A 570 6.48 -20.80 94.04
N ASP A 571 5.19 -20.91 93.74
CA ASP A 571 4.56 -21.53 92.58
C ASP A 571 5.28 -21.33 91.24
N LEU A 572 5.38 -22.44 90.49
CA LEU A 572 5.62 -22.44 89.04
C LEU A 572 4.86 -21.27 88.38
N PRO A 573 5.43 -20.59 87.35
CA PRO A 573 4.70 -19.55 86.64
C PRO A 573 3.35 -20.13 86.22
N THR A 574 2.26 -19.57 86.77
CA THR A 574 0.91 -20.01 86.47
C THR A 574 0.67 -19.66 85.01
N PHE A 575 0.98 -20.61 84.12
CA PHE A 575 0.52 -20.57 82.74
C PHE A 575 -0.97 -20.33 82.80
N SER A 576 -1.40 -19.14 82.38
CA SER A 576 -2.80 -18.77 82.39
C SER A 576 -3.59 -19.83 81.61
N LEU A 577 -4.70 -20.30 82.17
CA LEU A 577 -5.60 -21.26 81.53
C LEU A 577 -6.16 -20.75 80.18
N SER A 578 -6.03 -19.45 79.91
CA SER A 578 -6.34 -18.79 78.64
C SER A 578 -5.07 -18.58 77.80
N PRO A 579 -5.07 -18.93 76.49
CA PRO A 579 -3.97 -18.59 75.61
C PRO A 579 -3.73 -17.07 75.62
N LEU A 580 -2.46 -16.66 75.68
CA LEU A 580 -2.08 -15.25 75.59
C LEU A 580 -2.66 -14.63 74.31
N GLU A 581 -3.04 -13.35 74.36
CA GLU A 581 -3.76 -12.68 73.27
C GLU A 581 -3.05 -12.80 71.91
N TYR A 582 -1.72 -12.80 71.90
CA TYR A 582 -0.92 -13.01 70.69
C TYR A 582 -1.10 -14.40 70.06
N ILE A 583 -1.30 -15.44 70.87
CA ILE A 583 -1.50 -16.82 70.40
C ILE A 583 -2.89 -16.95 69.78
N ASN A 584 -3.91 -16.36 70.41
CA ASN A 584 -5.27 -16.34 69.85
C ASN A 584 -5.32 -15.55 68.54
N TYR A 585 -4.64 -14.40 68.48
CA TYR A 585 -4.53 -13.61 67.26
C TYR A 585 -3.84 -14.40 66.14
N LEU A 586 -2.66 -14.99 66.39
CA LEU A 586 -1.95 -15.79 65.39
C LEU A 586 -2.76 -17.02 64.96
N SER A 587 -3.47 -17.67 65.88
CA SER A 587 -4.36 -18.79 65.54
C SER A 587 -5.49 -18.32 64.62
N ASN A 588 -6.18 -17.23 64.96
CA ASN A 588 -7.25 -16.68 64.14
C ASN A 588 -6.77 -16.26 62.75
N VAL A 589 -5.57 -15.66 62.65
CA VAL A 589 -4.96 -15.29 61.37
C VAL A 589 -4.58 -16.53 60.54
N MET A 590 -3.98 -17.55 61.17
CA MET A 590 -3.63 -18.82 60.50
C MET A 590 -4.87 -19.57 60.03
N ASP A 591 -5.93 -19.60 60.84
CA ASP A 591 -7.21 -20.22 60.52
C ASP A 591 -7.92 -19.49 59.38
N ALA A 592 -7.94 -18.15 59.40
CA ALA A 592 -8.49 -17.32 58.33
C ALA A 592 -7.75 -17.48 56.99
N LEU A 593 -6.44 -17.76 57.03
CA LEU A 593 -5.62 -18.05 55.85
C LEU A 593 -5.65 -19.54 55.45
N GLY A 594 -6.32 -20.40 56.23
CA GLY A 594 -6.37 -21.85 56.00
C GLY A 594 -5.02 -22.57 56.13
N LEU A 595 -4.05 -21.97 56.83
CA LEU A 595 -2.69 -22.50 56.95
C LEU A 595 -2.64 -23.64 57.97
N GLN A 596 -2.23 -24.83 57.53
CA GLN A 596 -2.02 -25.97 58.42
C GLN A 596 -0.64 -25.88 59.09
N PRO A 597 -0.52 -26.14 60.41
CA PRO A 597 0.77 -26.17 61.09
C PRO A 597 1.68 -27.22 60.45
N SER A 598 2.96 -26.89 60.32
CA SER A 598 3.93 -27.82 59.73
C SER A 598 3.96 -29.14 60.51
N ARG A 599 4.30 -30.23 59.82
CA ARG A 599 4.39 -31.57 60.44
C ARG A 599 5.26 -31.56 61.71
N ALA A 600 6.31 -30.74 61.75
CA ALA A 600 7.15 -30.58 62.93
C ALA A 600 6.42 -29.90 64.10
N LEU A 601 5.62 -28.85 63.86
CA LEU A 601 4.81 -28.20 64.90
C LEU A 601 3.67 -29.09 65.39
N GLN A 602 3.06 -29.86 64.49
CA GLN A 602 2.07 -30.88 64.86
C GLN A 602 2.69 -31.94 65.77
N GLN A 603 3.92 -32.36 65.47
CA GLN A 603 4.69 -33.30 66.29
C GLN A 603 5.07 -32.71 67.66
N VAL A 604 5.52 -31.45 67.72
CA VAL A 604 5.76 -30.73 68.99
C VAL A 604 4.48 -30.63 69.83
N SER A 605 3.36 -30.23 69.23
CA SER A 605 2.06 -30.14 69.90
C SER A 605 1.61 -31.50 70.45
N SER A 606 1.81 -32.58 69.68
CA SER A 606 1.51 -33.94 70.15
C SER A 606 2.36 -34.35 71.35
N LEU A 607 3.63 -33.96 71.40
CA LEU A 607 4.53 -34.21 72.53
C LEU A 607 4.22 -33.36 73.77
N LEU A 608 3.77 -32.13 73.58
CA LEU A 608 3.37 -31.22 74.66
C LEU A 608 2.02 -31.64 75.28
N ARG A 609 1.07 -32.12 74.47
CA ARG A 609 -0.26 -32.58 74.93
C ARG A 609 -0.27 -34.02 75.47
N ALA A 610 0.75 -34.82 75.20
CA ALA A 610 0.84 -36.19 75.73
C ALA A 610 0.94 -36.19 77.26
N LYS A 611 0.29 -37.16 77.92
CA LYS A 611 0.41 -37.36 79.36
C LYS A 611 1.87 -37.70 79.72
N PRO A 612 2.39 -37.30 80.90
CA PRO A 612 3.78 -37.53 81.30
C PRO A 612 4.29 -38.96 81.08
N GLU A 613 3.42 -39.94 81.31
CA GLU A 613 3.69 -41.38 81.18
C GLU A 613 3.77 -41.86 79.71
N GLU A 614 3.09 -41.17 78.79
CA GLU A 614 2.94 -41.54 77.37
C GLU A 614 3.92 -40.77 76.46
N VAL A 615 4.61 -39.73 76.99
CA VAL A 615 5.57 -38.91 76.22
C VAL A 615 6.68 -39.76 75.60
N ARG A 616 7.17 -40.80 76.30
CA ARG A 616 8.21 -41.72 75.78
C ARG A 616 7.73 -42.52 74.58
N GLN A 617 6.45 -42.86 74.52
CA GLN A 617 5.85 -43.62 73.42
C GLN A 617 5.53 -42.70 72.25
N ALA A 618 5.03 -41.49 72.51
CA ALA A 618 4.79 -40.45 71.52
C ALA A 618 6.09 -39.91 70.88
N ALA A 619 7.22 -39.96 71.59
CA ALA A 619 8.54 -39.58 71.08
C ALA A 619 9.18 -40.61 70.12
N LYS A 620 8.67 -41.84 70.05
CA LYS A 620 9.20 -42.87 69.15
C LYS A 620 8.88 -42.52 67.69
N GLY A 621 9.91 -42.25 66.90
CA GLY A 621 9.79 -41.88 65.49
C GLY A 621 9.91 -40.37 65.20
N LEU A 622 10.15 -39.55 66.23
CA LEU A 622 10.36 -38.11 66.10
C LEU A 622 11.85 -37.74 66.14
N PRO A 623 12.25 -36.58 65.57
CA PRO A 623 13.65 -36.14 65.58
C PRO A 623 14.19 -36.04 67.01
N ARG A 624 15.30 -36.75 67.32
CA ARG A 624 15.84 -36.88 68.69
C ARG A 624 16.06 -35.54 69.41
N ARG A 625 16.55 -34.52 68.68
CA ARG A 625 16.77 -33.16 69.19
C ARG A 625 15.48 -32.47 69.66
N LEU A 626 14.39 -32.69 68.94
CA LEU A 626 13.09 -32.08 69.22
C LEU A 626 12.43 -32.76 70.42
N SER A 627 12.47 -34.10 70.48
CA SER A 627 12.03 -34.85 71.64
C SER A 627 12.84 -34.53 72.90
N SER A 628 14.17 -34.41 72.81
CA SER A 628 15.00 -34.09 73.99
C SER A 628 14.74 -32.68 74.52
N ALA A 629 14.54 -31.70 73.63
CA ALA A 629 14.25 -30.32 74.04
C ALA A 629 12.86 -30.18 74.69
N VAL A 630 11.84 -30.88 74.18
CA VAL A 630 10.48 -30.86 74.75
C VAL A 630 10.42 -31.60 76.09
N ILE A 631 11.15 -32.72 76.25
CA ILE A 631 11.25 -33.45 77.51
C ILE A 631 11.97 -32.59 78.57
N ALA A 632 13.07 -31.93 78.19
CA ALA A 632 13.79 -31.01 79.07
C ALA A 632 12.92 -29.80 79.49
N MET A 633 12.14 -29.23 78.57
CA MET A 633 11.20 -28.13 78.87
C MET A 633 10.10 -28.53 79.85
N ARG A 634 9.64 -29.78 79.84
CA ARG A 634 8.59 -30.27 80.75
C ARG A 634 9.13 -30.72 82.10
N CYS A 635 10.43 -30.59 82.36
CA CYS A 635 11.12 -31.09 83.56
C CYS A 635 10.75 -32.54 83.90
N LEU A 636 10.59 -33.38 82.87
CA LEU A 636 10.27 -34.80 83.06
C LEU A 636 11.58 -35.56 83.26
N ASP A 637 11.74 -36.18 84.43
CA ASP A 637 12.90 -37.00 84.74
C ASP A 637 13.05 -38.14 83.72
N TYR A 638 14.27 -38.27 83.22
CA TYR A 638 14.59 -39.20 82.14
C TYR A 638 14.60 -40.65 82.59
#